data_AF-A0A0D0CBL3-F1
#
_entry.id   AF-A0A0D0CBL3-F1
#
_cell.length_a   1.000
_cell.length_b   1.000
_cell.length_c   1.000
_cell.angle_alpha   90.00
_cell.angle_beta   90.00
_cell.angle_gamma   90.00
#
_symmetry.space_group_name_H-M   'P 1'
#
loop_
_entity.id
_entity.type
_entity.pdbx_description
1 polymer ?
#
loop_
_entity_poly.entity_id
_entity_poly.type
_entity_poly.pdbx_seq_one_letter_code
_entity_poly.pdbx_strand_id
1 'polypeptide(L)'
;MCTNASETYARLLLHHGHGYPLWVPEPNEALPQEYLTEGVGVGDVGIVTAGGSFDFLFNVFKPAEHLINRCQPGGLPEGFVPLPWDPRFLQVNSHQHRSGVPISSRGTQSIEFEVGASAPIPGAPSKIEGGIELKFSDSRGAMLMLPNGASE
;
A
#
# COMPACT_ATOMS: atom_id res chain seq x y z
N MET A 1 -25.59 -3.77 -7.32
CA MET A 1 -24.26 -4.23 -7.77
C MET A 1 -23.48 -4.63 -6.53
N CYS A 2 -23.02 -5.87 -6.42
CA CYS A 2 -22.15 -6.28 -5.32
C CYS A 2 -20.78 -5.62 -5.54
N THR A 3 -20.47 -4.58 -4.77
CA THR A 3 -19.13 -3.97 -4.77
C THR A 3 -18.14 -5.03 -4.29
N ASN A 4 -17.11 -5.32 -5.07
CA ASN A 4 -16.10 -6.31 -4.67
C ASN A 4 -15.31 -5.80 -3.43
N ALA A 5 -14.56 -6.68 -2.77
CA ALA A 5 -13.87 -6.36 -1.52
C ALA A 5 -12.84 -5.23 -1.71
N SER A 6 -12.09 -5.25 -2.82
CA SER A 6 -11.08 -4.25 -3.15
C SER A 6 -11.67 -2.85 -3.34
N GLU A 7 -12.78 -2.73 -4.07
CA GLU A 7 -13.49 -1.45 -4.24
C GLU A 7 -14.05 -0.94 -2.91
N THR A 8 -14.60 -1.83 -2.08
CA THR A 8 -15.10 -1.45 -0.75
C THR A 8 -13.96 -0.96 0.14
N TYR A 9 -12.85 -1.69 0.16
CA TYR A 9 -11.65 -1.34 0.91
C TYR A 9 -11.11 0.03 0.51
N ALA A 10 -10.86 0.23 -0.80
CA ALA A 10 -10.36 1.48 -1.34
C ALA A 10 -11.30 2.65 -0.99
N ARG A 11 -12.60 2.51 -1.28
CA ARG A 11 -13.59 3.56 -1.01
C ARG A 11 -13.66 3.94 0.47
N LEU A 12 -13.60 2.96 1.37
CA LEU A 12 -13.73 3.20 2.80
C LEU A 12 -12.48 3.82 3.44
N LEU A 13 -11.29 3.65 2.85
CA LEU A 13 -10.06 4.25 3.37
C LEU A 13 -9.64 5.54 2.63
N LEU A 14 -10.12 5.76 1.41
CA LEU A 14 -9.74 6.91 0.57
C LEU A 14 -10.02 8.27 1.25
N HIS A 15 -11.01 8.34 2.13
CA HIS A 15 -11.38 9.58 2.81
C HIS A 15 -10.30 10.11 3.76
N HIS A 16 -9.29 9.31 4.13
CA HIS A 16 -8.17 9.75 4.95
C HIS A 16 -7.16 10.60 4.18
N GLY A 17 -7.19 10.56 2.84
CA GLY A 17 -6.30 11.38 2.01
C GLY A 17 -4.83 10.95 2.03
N HIS A 18 -4.54 9.70 2.38
CA HIS A 18 -3.18 9.14 2.42
C HIS A 18 -2.71 8.52 1.09
N GLY A 19 -3.43 8.77 0.00
CA GLY A 19 -3.24 8.10 -1.28
C GLY A 19 -4.31 7.04 -1.56
N TYR A 20 -4.09 6.21 -2.58
CA TYR A 20 -5.02 5.16 -2.98
C TYR A 20 -4.76 3.86 -2.20
N PRO A 21 -5.73 3.28 -1.48
CA PRO A 21 -5.53 2.04 -0.74
C PRO A 21 -5.58 0.82 -1.68
N LEU A 22 -4.46 0.11 -1.81
CA LEU A 22 -4.40 -1.14 -2.56
C LEU A 22 -4.87 -2.31 -1.70
N TRP A 23 -5.68 -3.20 -2.28
CA TRP A 23 -6.17 -4.40 -1.59
C TRP A 23 -5.12 -5.51 -1.57
N VAL A 24 -4.36 -5.63 -2.67
CA VAL A 24 -3.21 -6.53 -2.80
C VAL A 24 -2.00 -5.64 -3.09
N PRO A 25 -1.31 -5.14 -2.06
CA PRO A 25 -0.19 -4.22 -2.24
C PRO A 25 1.08 -4.91 -2.79
N GLU A 26 1.16 -6.23 -2.74
CA GLU A 26 2.33 -6.98 -3.20
C GLU A 26 2.54 -6.82 -4.72
N PRO A 27 3.79 -6.60 -5.16
CA PRO A 27 4.09 -6.52 -6.58
C PRO A 27 3.89 -7.89 -7.25
N ASN A 28 3.61 -7.86 -8.55
CA ASN A 28 3.51 -9.09 -9.36
C ASN A 28 4.87 -9.80 -9.40
N GLU A 29 4.90 -11.07 -8.97
CA GLU A 29 6.11 -11.93 -8.93
C GLU A 29 6.80 -12.12 -10.30
N ALA A 30 6.11 -11.83 -11.40
CA ALA A 30 6.70 -11.85 -12.74
C ALA A 30 7.60 -10.64 -13.03
N LEU A 31 7.62 -9.63 -12.16
CA LEU A 31 8.46 -8.44 -12.30
C LEU A 31 9.93 -8.75 -11.94
N PRO A 32 10.89 -7.93 -12.40
CA PRO A 32 12.30 -8.12 -12.07
C PRO A 32 12.56 -8.10 -10.57
N GLN A 33 13.58 -8.84 -10.13
CA GLN A 33 13.96 -8.92 -8.71
C GLN A 33 14.23 -7.55 -8.09
N GLU A 34 14.78 -6.62 -8.86
CA GLU A 34 15.00 -5.24 -8.43
C GLU A 34 13.69 -4.55 -8.04
N TYR A 35 12.64 -4.73 -8.85
CA TYR A 35 11.32 -4.18 -8.56
C TYR A 35 10.63 -4.91 -7.41
N LEU A 36 10.78 -6.24 -7.31
CA LEU A 36 10.23 -7.01 -6.19
C LEU A 36 10.84 -6.61 -4.84
N THR A 37 12.11 -6.18 -4.85
CA THR A 37 12.83 -5.75 -3.65
C THR A 37 12.47 -4.31 -3.25
N GLU A 38 12.34 -3.40 -4.22
CA GLU A 38 11.99 -2.00 -3.98
C GLU A 38 10.48 -1.79 -3.75
N GLY A 39 9.64 -2.61 -4.38
CA GLY A 39 8.19 -2.46 -4.40
C GLY A 39 7.72 -1.29 -5.28
N VAL A 40 6.48 -0.86 -5.05
CA VAL A 40 5.89 0.29 -5.76
C VAL A 40 6.61 1.57 -5.33
N GLY A 41 7.15 2.30 -6.31
CA GLY A 41 7.97 3.49 -6.10
C GLY A 41 7.33 4.77 -6.62
N VAL A 42 7.89 5.91 -6.20
CA VAL A 42 7.47 7.22 -6.73
C VAL A 42 7.82 7.31 -8.21
N GLY A 43 6.84 7.74 -9.01
CA GLY A 43 6.95 7.83 -10.47
C GLY A 43 6.49 6.59 -11.21
N ASP A 44 6.09 5.54 -10.51
CA ASP A 44 5.51 4.36 -11.15
C ASP A 44 4.17 4.72 -11.80
N VAL A 45 4.04 4.29 -13.05
CA VAL A 45 2.82 4.29 -13.83
C VAL A 45 2.33 2.87 -13.87
N GLY A 46 1.04 2.67 -13.61
CA GLY A 46 0.45 1.34 -13.57
C GLY A 46 -1.08 1.36 -13.59
N ILE A 47 -1.66 0.18 -13.58
CA ILE A 47 -3.11 -0.03 -13.60
C ILE A 47 -3.54 -0.63 -12.27
N VAL A 48 -4.51 -0.01 -11.59
CA VAL A 48 -5.18 -0.65 -10.45
C VAL A 48 -6.19 -1.66 -11.00
N THR A 49 -5.96 -2.94 -10.74
CA THR A 49 -6.80 -4.02 -11.28
C THR A 49 -8.13 -4.12 -10.53
N ALA A 50 -9.11 -4.79 -11.12
CA ALA A 50 -10.36 -5.09 -10.41
C ALA A 50 -10.15 -5.95 -9.15
N GLY A 51 -9.08 -6.75 -9.11
CA GLY A 51 -8.64 -7.50 -7.93
C GLY A 51 -8.02 -6.63 -6.84
N GLY A 52 -7.71 -5.37 -7.14
CA GLY A 52 -7.11 -4.40 -6.23
C GLY A 52 -5.59 -4.50 -6.09
N SER A 53 -4.93 -5.16 -7.05
CA SER A 53 -3.48 -5.13 -7.26
C SER A 53 -3.06 -3.91 -8.08
N PHE A 54 -1.76 -3.63 -8.13
CA PHE A 54 -1.17 -2.62 -9.00
C PHE A 54 -0.27 -3.28 -10.06
N ASP A 55 -0.72 -3.23 -11.33
CA ASP A 55 0.05 -3.73 -12.47
C ASP A 55 1.00 -2.63 -12.96
N PHE A 56 2.28 -2.78 -12.63
CA PHE A 56 3.33 -1.84 -12.99
C PHE A 56 3.60 -1.81 -14.51
N LEU A 57 3.69 -0.61 -15.09
CA LEU A 57 3.94 -0.37 -16.52
C LEU A 57 5.27 0.30 -16.84
N PHE A 58 5.73 1.29 -16.06
CA PHE A 58 7.08 1.89 -16.17
C PHE A 58 7.20 2.99 -15.12
N ASN A 59 8.42 3.42 -14.82
CA ASN A 59 8.69 4.55 -13.96
C ASN A 59 9.11 5.78 -14.79
N VAL A 60 8.42 6.91 -14.60
CA VAL A 60 8.64 8.14 -15.38
C VAL A 60 10.00 8.79 -15.16
N PHE A 61 10.67 8.50 -14.05
CA PHE A 61 11.97 9.09 -13.68
C PHE A 61 13.17 8.24 -14.11
N LYS A 62 12.93 6.99 -14.50
CA LYS A 62 13.99 6.07 -14.92
C LYS A 62 14.18 6.13 -16.44
N PRO A 63 15.43 6.11 -16.94
CA PRO A 63 15.68 6.06 -18.38
C PRO A 63 15.23 4.72 -18.97
N ALA A 64 15.13 4.65 -20.31
CA ALA A 64 14.63 3.46 -21.00
C ALA A 64 15.51 2.22 -20.79
N GLU A 65 16.80 2.43 -20.58
CA GLU A 65 17.81 1.39 -20.38
C GLU A 65 17.82 0.84 -18.95
N HIS A 66 17.14 1.51 -18.02
CA HIS A 66 17.05 1.08 -16.63
C HIS A 66 16.30 -0.25 -16.53
N LEU A 67 16.78 -1.15 -15.67
CA LEU A 67 16.24 -2.52 -15.52
C LEU A 67 14.72 -2.53 -15.34
N ILE A 68 14.23 -1.71 -14.41
CA ILE A 68 12.78 -1.54 -14.13
C ILE A 68 11.97 -1.20 -15.39
N ASN A 69 12.43 -0.30 -16.25
CA ASN A 69 11.69 0.12 -17.44
C ASN A 69 11.88 -0.84 -18.63
N ARG A 70 13.06 -1.47 -18.71
CA ARG A 70 13.41 -2.38 -19.82
C ARG A 70 12.63 -3.70 -19.77
N CYS A 71 12.18 -4.12 -18.60
CA CYS A 71 11.50 -5.41 -18.40
C CYS A 71 10.01 -5.39 -18.76
N GLN A 72 9.53 -4.31 -19.38
CA GLN A 72 8.12 -4.11 -19.65
C GLN A 72 7.64 -4.83 -20.91
N PRO A 73 6.65 -5.74 -20.80
CA PRO A 73 6.04 -6.37 -21.96
C PRO A 73 5.30 -5.33 -22.80
N GLY A 74 5.86 -4.99 -23.96
CA GLY A 74 5.31 -3.96 -24.86
C GLY A 74 6.19 -2.71 -25.02
N GLY A 75 7.25 -2.58 -24.22
CA GLY A 75 8.17 -1.45 -24.28
C GLY A 75 7.57 -0.16 -23.72
N LEU A 76 8.33 0.93 -23.85
CA LEU A 76 7.90 2.26 -23.41
C LEU A 76 7.11 2.98 -24.51
N PRO A 77 6.30 3.99 -24.16
CA PRO A 77 5.67 4.85 -25.16
C PRO A 77 6.67 5.41 -26.17
N GLU A 78 6.25 5.56 -27.42
CA GLU A 78 7.09 6.13 -28.46
C GLU A 78 7.56 7.54 -28.07
N GLY A 79 8.87 7.79 -28.18
CA GLY A 79 9.47 9.06 -27.78
C GLY A 79 9.53 9.28 -26.27
N PHE A 80 9.47 8.22 -25.45
CA PHE A 80 9.63 8.33 -24.00
C PHE A 80 10.95 9.05 -23.64
N VAL A 81 10.82 10.11 -22.86
CA VAL A 81 11.94 10.83 -22.24
C VAL A 81 11.69 10.87 -20.73
N PRO A 82 12.64 10.42 -19.91
CA PRO A 82 12.47 10.43 -18.46
C PRO A 82 12.32 11.86 -17.93
N LEU A 83 11.46 12.03 -16.94
CA LEU A 83 11.30 13.28 -16.22
C LEU A 83 12.51 13.52 -15.30
N PRO A 84 12.93 14.79 -15.11
CA PRO A 84 13.97 15.09 -14.13
C PRO A 84 13.49 14.71 -12.73
N TRP A 85 14.33 13.98 -12.01
CA TRP A 85 14.08 13.58 -10.63
C TRP A 85 14.93 14.39 -9.66
N ASP A 86 14.28 14.94 -8.64
CA ASP A 86 14.93 15.57 -7.51
C ASP A 86 14.29 15.04 -6.22
N PRO A 87 15.02 14.27 -5.40
CA PRO A 87 14.50 13.73 -4.14
C PRO A 87 13.97 14.81 -3.19
N ARG A 88 14.43 16.06 -3.33
CA ARG A 88 13.99 17.19 -2.50
C ARG A 88 12.52 17.57 -2.71
N PHE A 89 11.88 17.08 -3.78
CA PHE A 89 10.45 17.24 -3.98
C PHE A 89 9.60 16.29 -3.14
N LEU A 90 10.20 15.27 -2.53
CA LEU A 90 9.51 14.36 -1.63
C LEU A 90 9.33 15.00 -0.25
N GLN A 91 8.07 15.15 0.16
CA GLN A 91 7.76 15.39 1.55
C GLN A 91 7.79 14.06 2.29
N VAL A 92 8.77 13.90 3.17
CA VAL A 92 8.90 12.72 4.03
C VAL A 92 8.40 13.09 5.42
N ASN A 93 7.44 12.31 5.93
CA ASN A 93 6.93 12.46 7.29
C ASN A 93 6.98 11.11 8.02
N SER A 94 8.11 10.84 8.67
CA SER A 94 8.37 9.60 9.42
C SER A 94 7.45 9.38 10.63
N HIS A 95 6.64 10.37 10.99
CA HIS A 95 5.71 10.30 12.13
C HIS A 95 4.25 10.46 11.70
N GLN A 96 3.96 10.30 10.40
CA GLN A 96 2.60 10.43 9.87
C GLN A 96 1.63 9.41 10.49
N HIS A 97 2.08 8.18 10.71
CA HIS A 97 1.26 7.12 11.30
C HIS A 97 1.88 6.61 12.60
N ARG A 98 1.03 6.42 13.60
CA ARG A 98 1.45 5.87 14.89
C ARG A 98 1.55 4.35 14.76
N SER A 99 2.69 3.79 15.20
CA SER A 99 2.85 2.34 15.32
C SER A 99 1.75 1.75 16.20
N GLY A 100 1.16 0.63 15.75
CA GLY A 100 0.09 -0.07 16.44
C GLY A 100 -1.32 0.50 16.26
N VAL A 101 -1.47 1.67 15.62
CA VAL A 101 -2.78 2.30 15.41
C VAL A 101 -3.31 1.99 14.00
N PRO A 102 -4.48 1.34 13.86
CA PRO A 102 -5.05 1.06 12.56
C PRO A 102 -5.60 2.31 11.86
N ILE A 103 -5.44 2.36 10.54
CA ILE A 103 -6.21 3.25 9.68
C ILE A 103 -7.52 2.53 9.35
N SER A 104 -8.64 3.05 9.83
CA SER A 104 -9.94 2.37 9.71
C SER A 104 -10.99 3.24 9.03
N SER A 105 -12.03 2.61 8.48
CA SER A 105 -13.23 3.29 7.99
C SER A 105 -13.88 4.17 9.07
N ARG A 106 -14.69 5.15 8.65
CA ARG A 106 -15.50 5.95 9.59
C ARG A 106 -16.40 5.05 10.45
N GLY A 107 -16.66 5.49 11.68
CA GLY A 107 -17.56 4.77 12.60
C GLY A 107 -16.98 3.50 13.20
N THR A 108 -15.69 3.19 12.96
CA THR A 108 -15.01 2.09 13.62
C THR A 108 -14.67 2.45 15.07
N GLN A 109 -15.08 1.59 16.00
CA GLN A 109 -14.62 1.60 17.38
C GLN A 109 -13.57 0.49 17.54
N SER A 110 -12.36 0.85 17.97
CA SER A 110 -11.29 -0.09 18.28
C SER A 110 -11.22 -0.32 19.79
N ILE A 111 -11.24 -1.59 20.19
CA ILE A 111 -11.01 -2.01 21.57
C ILE A 111 -9.70 -2.81 21.56
N GLU A 112 -8.71 -2.31 22.27
CA GLU A 112 -7.45 -3.03 22.51
C GLU A 112 -7.65 -3.99 23.67
N PHE A 113 -7.32 -5.26 23.46
CA PHE A 113 -7.36 -6.29 24.49
C PHE A 113 -5.93 -6.71 24.83
N GLU A 114 -5.54 -6.59 26.09
CA GLU A 114 -4.38 -7.32 26.61
C GLU A 114 -4.74 -8.80 26.69
N VAL A 115 -4.26 -9.61 25.75
CA VAL A 115 -4.41 -11.06 25.81
C VAL A 115 -3.13 -11.59 26.44
N GLY A 116 -3.22 -12.01 27.70
CA GLY A 116 -2.10 -12.63 28.40
C GLY A 116 -1.47 -13.74 27.56
N ALA A 117 -0.21 -13.52 27.19
CA ALA A 117 0.74 -14.47 26.59
C ALA A 117 0.12 -15.56 25.69
N SER A 118 -0.22 -15.24 24.44
CA SER A 118 -0.32 -16.29 23.43
C SER A 118 0.09 -15.78 22.05
N ALA A 119 1.09 -16.48 21.50
CA ALA A 119 1.64 -16.49 20.13
C ALA A 119 1.62 -15.18 19.31
N PRO A 120 2.77 -14.77 18.74
CA PRO A 120 2.81 -13.61 17.84
C PRO A 120 1.86 -13.79 16.64
N ILE A 121 0.98 -12.80 16.42
CA ILE A 121 0.10 -12.76 15.24
C ILE A 121 0.97 -12.42 14.01
N PRO A 122 1.01 -13.28 12.98
CA PRO A 122 1.74 -12.99 11.75
C PRO A 122 1.25 -11.67 11.12
N GLY A 123 2.16 -10.73 10.88
CA GLY A 123 1.87 -9.42 10.28
C GLY A 123 1.44 -8.31 11.25
N ALA A 124 1.31 -8.59 12.55
CA ALA A 124 1.07 -7.56 13.56
C ALA A 124 2.39 -6.88 14.00
N PRO A 125 2.41 -5.54 14.22
CA PRO A 125 3.59 -4.88 14.76
C PRO A 125 3.97 -5.44 16.14
N SER A 126 5.26 -5.54 16.40
CA SER A 126 5.89 -6.19 17.57
C SER A 126 5.52 -5.61 18.95
N LYS A 127 4.71 -4.54 18.99
CA LYS A 127 4.23 -3.88 20.22
C LYS A 127 2.82 -4.27 20.64
N ILE A 128 2.13 -5.10 19.88
CA ILE A 128 0.79 -5.55 20.25
C ILE A 128 0.94 -6.88 21.01
N GLU A 129 1.10 -6.80 22.33
CA GLU A 129 1.08 -7.96 23.25
C GLU A 129 -0.36 -8.45 23.51
N GLY A 130 -1.25 -8.28 22.52
CA GLY A 130 -2.69 -8.36 22.69
C GLY A 130 -3.46 -8.46 21.37
N GLY A 131 -4.78 -8.63 21.44
CA GLY A 131 -5.66 -8.63 20.28
C GLY A 131 -6.27 -7.25 20.06
N ILE A 132 -6.62 -6.92 18.81
CA ILE A 132 -7.46 -5.75 18.50
C ILE A 132 -8.83 -6.28 18.10
N GLU A 133 -9.89 -5.85 18.76
CA GLU A 133 -11.26 -6.00 18.26
C GLU A 133 -11.70 -4.71 17.60
N LEU A 134 -12.32 -4.85 16.44
CA LEU A 134 -12.91 -3.75 15.71
C LEU A 134 -14.41 -3.94 15.64
N LYS A 135 -15.14 -2.91 16.04
CA LYS A 135 -16.59 -2.83 15.88
C LYS A 135 -16.90 -1.77 14.85
N PHE A 136 -17.42 -2.20 13.72
CA PHE A 136 -17.89 -1.31 12.67
C PHE A 136 -19.35 -0.96 12.93
N SER A 137 -19.71 0.32 12.80
CA SER A 137 -21.11 0.74 12.90
C SER A 137 -21.94 0.38 11.67
N ASP A 138 -21.26 0.08 10.55
CA ASP A 138 -21.85 -0.26 9.26
C ASP A 138 -21.66 -1.73 8.90
N SER A 139 -22.47 -2.24 7.97
CA SER A 139 -22.36 -3.60 7.42
C SER A 139 -21.09 -3.85 6.59
N ARG A 140 -20.28 -2.80 6.37
CA ARG A 140 -19.01 -2.84 5.67
C ARG A 140 -17.98 -2.05 6.46
N GLY A 141 -16.81 -2.63 6.65
CA GLY A 141 -15.67 -2.02 7.33
C GLY A 141 -14.40 -2.22 6.52
N ALA A 142 -13.43 -1.35 6.73
CA ALA A 142 -12.08 -1.51 6.22
C ALA A 142 -11.08 -1.09 7.30
N MET A 143 -9.94 -1.76 7.32
CA MET A 143 -8.84 -1.49 8.25
C MET A 143 -7.52 -1.80 7.55
N LEU A 144 -6.52 -0.95 7.77
CA LEU A 144 -5.15 -1.13 7.36
C LEU A 144 -4.25 -1.01 8.60
N MET A 145 -3.46 -2.05 8.85
CA MET A 145 -2.40 -2.03 9.84
C MET A 145 -1.08 -1.79 9.14
N LEU A 146 -0.38 -0.72 9.54
CA LEU A 146 0.95 -0.42 9.05
C LEU A 146 1.98 -0.97 10.04
N PRO A 147 2.87 -1.88 9.60
CA PRO A 147 4.01 -2.31 10.42
C PRO A 147 4.81 -1.10 10.88
N ASN A 148 5.00 -0.96 12.20
CA ASN A 148 5.69 0.18 12.82
C ASN A 148 5.17 1.57 12.42
N GLY A 149 3.94 1.70 11.91
CA GLY A 149 3.45 2.99 11.39
C GLY A 149 4.09 3.38 10.05
N ALA A 150 4.53 2.40 9.27
CA ALA A 150 5.24 2.57 8.00
C ALA A 150 6.57 3.34 8.11
N SER A 151 7.18 3.36 9.30
CA SER A 151 8.58 3.76 9.44
C SER A 151 9.49 2.62 9.01
N GLU A 152 10.45 2.90 8.13
CA GLU A 152 11.59 2.01 7.84
C GLU A 152 12.54 1.87 9.03
#